data_AF-A0A7K3F487-F1
#
_entry.id   AF-A0A7K3F487-F1
#
_cell.length_a   1.000
_cell.length_b   1.000
_cell.length_c   1.000
_cell.angle_alpha   90.00
_cell.angle_beta   90.00
_cell.angle_gamma   90.00
#
_symmetry.space_group_name_H-M   'P 1'
#
loop_
_entity.id
_entity.type
_entity.pdbx_description
1 polymer ?
#
loop_
_entity_poly.entity_id
_entity_poly.type
_entity_poly.pdbx_seq_one_letter_code
_entity_poly.pdbx_strand_id
1 'polypeptide(L)'
;AAAPGDAGYGPATIAGNTRVTDAQRARAEGRSPIIDPGMQPAGLTALLGLLLAGAASVGTYALLVPLVALQAVTAAGWFRLNGMWPARQGIALGFAAALAADAALLVSDRSPAAILGTLGVWVLLSLVLQLRSHADPDERMYGLMATVAAAALAVIAGGFLAADAEAVTVGAIAVAVAVVARALPLPTPASVAVSLLAAAGAGIAAGAATDFGASGALLGAGAAVCALIGLRVAAYDYPSRFVHFTAGVALPLAAAAPVVYVLGRALA
;
A
#
# COMPACT_ATOMS: atom_id res chain seq x y z
N ALA A 1 -52.00 50.59 -12.31
CA ALA A 1 -51.27 49.48 -11.66
C ALA A 1 -51.32 48.29 -12.59
N ALA A 2 -50.17 47.85 -13.11
CA ALA A 2 -50.05 46.70 -14.02
C ALA A 2 -49.58 45.48 -13.21
N ALA A 3 -50.17 44.32 -13.46
CA ALA A 3 -49.77 43.06 -12.85
C ALA A 3 -48.38 42.64 -13.36
N PRO A 4 -47.46 42.16 -12.50
CA PRO A 4 -46.14 41.72 -12.93
C PRO A 4 -46.27 40.41 -13.73
N GLY A 5 -45.70 40.38 -14.93
CA GLY A 5 -45.65 39.19 -15.77
C GLY A 5 -44.73 38.13 -15.17
N ASP A 6 -45.18 36.88 -15.20
CA ASP A 6 -44.39 35.70 -14.84
C ASP A 6 -43.11 35.67 -15.67
N ALA A 7 -41.97 35.90 -15.00
CA ALA A 7 -40.65 35.63 -15.54
C ALA A 7 -40.51 34.10 -15.66
N GLY A 8 -40.89 33.57 -16.83
CA GLY A 8 -40.75 32.16 -17.16
C GLY A 8 -39.32 31.70 -16.92
N TYR A 9 -39.16 30.75 -16.00
CA TYR A 9 -37.92 30.04 -15.78
C TYR A 9 -37.54 29.31 -17.07
N GLY A 10 -36.44 29.71 -17.72
CA GLY A 10 -35.90 29.00 -18.87
C GLY A 10 -35.54 27.55 -18.51
N PRO A 11 -35.46 26.63 -19.48
CA PRO A 11 -35.14 25.23 -19.20
C PRO A 11 -33.83 25.14 -18.42
N ALA A 12 -33.83 24.36 -17.33
CA ALA A 12 -32.62 24.09 -16.58
C ALA A 12 -31.57 23.53 -17.55
N THR A 13 -30.50 24.27 -17.78
CA THR A 13 -29.34 23.79 -18.51
C THR A 13 -28.73 22.63 -17.73
N ILE A 14 -29.18 21.41 -17.99
CA ILE A 14 -28.46 20.17 -17.68
C ILE A 14 -27.29 20.02 -18.69
N ALA A 15 -26.61 21.11 -19.02
CA ALA A 15 -25.25 21.06 -19.48
C ALA A 15 -24.37 21.05 -18.23
N GLY A 16 -24.52 19.99 -17.43
CA GLY A 16 -23.58 19.72 -16.37
C GLY A 16 -22.24 19.54 -17.04
N ASN A 17 -21.28 20.45 -16.78
CA ASN A 17 -19.88 20.17 -17.01
C ASN A 17 -19.62 18.79 -16.42
N THR A 18 -19.51 17.75 -17.24
CA THR A 18 -18.91 16.49 -16.81
C THR A 18 -17.53 16.89 -16.36
N ARG A 19 -17.31 17.02 -15.05
CA ARG A 19 -16.01 17.40 -14.49
C ARG A 19 -15.03 16.34 -14.95
N VAL A 20 -14.33 16.65 -16.04
CA VAL A 20 -13.25 15.82 -16.58
C VAL A 20 -12.26 15.63 -15.45
N THR A 21 -12.01 14.38 -15.05
CA THR A 21 -11.05 14.10 -13.98
C THR A 21 -9.66 14.54 -14.41
N ASP A 22 -8.76 14.80 -13.47
CA ASP A 22 -7.37 15.18 -13.79
C ASP A 22 -6.68 14.11 -14.65
N ALA A 23 -7.06 12.83 -14.47
CA ALA A 23 -6.67 11.70 -15.30
C ALA A 23 -7.15 11.82 -16.75
N GLN A 24 -8.45 12.10 -16.95
CA GLN A 24 -9.05 12.23 -18.27
C GLN A 24 -8.48 13.45 -19.00
N ARG A 25 -8.21 14.53 -18.26
CA ARG A 25 -7.53 15.73 -18.75
C ARG A 25 -6.08 15.43 -19.12
N ALA A 26 -5.33 14.77 -18.25
CA ALA A 26 -3.95 14.37 -18.53
C ALA A 26 -3.89 13.47 -19.78
N ARG A 27 -4.82 12.51 -19.91
CA ARG A 27 -4.90 11.62 -21.08
C ARG A 27 -5.26 12.38 -22.37
N ALA A 28 -6.18 13.35 -22.28
CA ALA A 28 -6.54 14.22 -23.40
C ALA A 28 -5.39 15.16 -23.80
N GLU A 29 -4.56 15.57 -22.84
CA GLU A 29 -3.38 16.41 -23.05
C GLU A 29 -2.10 15.61 -23.33
N GLY A 30 -2.19 14.28 -23.48
CA GLY A 30 -1.02 13.40 -23.72
C GLY A 30 -0.05 13.28 -22.53
N ARG A 31 -0.43 13.77 -21.35
CA ARG A 31 0.35 13.68 -20.10
C ARG A 31 0.21 12.30 -19.46
N SER A 32 1.25 11.91 -18.70
CA SER A 32 1.27 10.62 -17.99
C SER A 32 0.09 10.50 -17.01
N PRO A 33 -0.62 9.36 -16.98
CA PRO A 33 -1.76 9.12 -16.09
C PRO A 33 -1.28 8.73 -14.69
N ILE A 34 -0.26 9.40 -14.16
CA ILE A 34 0.32 9.07 -12.86
C ILE A 34 0.18 10.27 -11.94
N ILE A 35 -0.67 10.10 -10.91
CA ILE A 35 -1.03 11.12 -9.95
C ILE A 35 -0.69 10.61 -8.55
N ASP A 36 0.22 11.31 -7.88
CA ASP A 36 0.64 10.92 -6.54
C ASP A 36 -0.56 11.04 -5.54
N PRO A 37 -0.77 10.07 -4.62
CA PRO A 37 -1.95 10.03 -3.74
C PRO A 37 -2.14 11.26 -2.81
N GLY A 38 -1.09 12.05 -2.58
CA GLY A 38 -1.13 13.29 -1.79
C GLY A 38 -0.87 13.12 -0.28
N MET A 39 -1.03 14.22 0.47
CA MET A 39 -0.65 14.30 1.90
C MET A 39 -1.54 13.47 2.83
N GLN A 40 -2.85 13.36 2.55
CA GLN A 40 -3.78 12.63 3.40
C GLN A 40 -3.46 11.12 3.48
N PRO A 41 -3.29 10.37 2.36
CA PRO A 41 -2.87 8.98 2.44
C PRO A 41 -1.45 8.84 3.01
N ALA A 42 -0.53 9.77 2.71
CA ALA A 42 0.80 9.77 3.32
C ALA A 42 0.75 9.87 4.86
N GLY A 43 -0.13 10.72 5.40
CA GLY A 43 -0.36 10.84 6.84
C GLY A 43 -0.92 9.55 7.46
N LEU A 44 -1.83 8.85 6.78
CA LEU A 44 -2.35 7.56 7.23
C LEU A 44 -1.29 6.45 7.16
N THR A 45 -0.48 6.41 6.11
CA THR A 45 0.67 5.50 6.02
C THR A 45 1.66 5.77 7.15
N ALA A 46 1.94 7.05 7.43
CA ALA A 46 2.82 7.43 8.53
C ALA A 46 2.26 7.00 9.88
N LEU A 47 0.97 7.22 10.14
CA LEU A 47 0.30 6.73 11.35
C LEU A 47 0.41 5.21 11.47
N LEU A 48 0.12 4.47 10.39
CA LEU A 48 0.19 3.01 10.39
C LEU A 48 1.63 2.51 10.60
N GLY A 49 2.62 3.18 10.01
CA GLY A 49 4.05 2.90 10.23
C GLY A 49 4.47 3.14 11.68
N LEU A 50 4.03 4.24 12.29
CA LEU A 50 4.29 4.52 13.71
C LEU A 50 3.58 3.53 14.64
N LEU A 51 2.37 3.08 14.28
CA LEU A 51 1.67 2.01 15.02
C LEU A 51 2.40 0.68 14.91
N LEU A 52 2.92 0.31 13.74
CA LEU A 52 3.75 -0.89 13.56
C LEU A 52 5.03 -0.80 14.42
N ALA A 53 5.72 0.35 14.38
CA ALA A 53 6.92 0.58 15.18
C ALA A 53 6.65 0.50 16.69
N GLY A 54 5.62 1.20 17.17
CA GLY A 54 5.25 1.18 18.59
C GLY A 54 4.71 -0.18 19.04
N ALA A 55 3.99 -0.90 18.20
CA ALA A 55 3.49 -2.23 18.54
C ALA A 55 4.61 -3.29 18.54
N ALA A 56 5.60 -3.16 17.66
CA ALA A 56 6.77 -4.03 17.64
C ALA A 56 7.56 -3.99 18.96
N SER A 57 7.71 -2.80 19.56
CA SER A 57 8.41 -2.65 20.86
C SER A 57 7.62 -3.19 22.05
N VAL A 58 6.28 -3.31 21.94
CA VAL A 58 5.43 -3.93 22.97
C VAL A 58 5.46 -5.46 22.87
N GLY A 59 5.51 -6.01 21.66
CA GLY A 59 5.69 -7.44 21.43
C GLY A 59 4.93 -7.98 20.22
N THR A 60 5.20 -9.24 19.87
CA THR A 60 4.70 -9.90 18.65
C THR A 60 3.18 -9.86 18.50
N TYR A 61 2.43 -10.10 19.58
CA TYR A 61 0.96 -10.08 19.53
C TYR A 61 0.38 -8.67 19.42
N ALA A 62 1.06 -7.66 19.97
CA ALA A 62 0.65 -6.27 19.77
C ALA A 62 0.87 -5.87 18.30
N LEU A 63 1.98 -6.29 17.69
CA LEU A 63 2.31 -6.04 16.27
C LEU A 63 1.26 -6.58 15.30
N LEU A 64 0.60 -7.70 15.63
CA LEU A 64 -0.45 -8.28 14.78
C LEU A 64 -1.61 -7.30 14.52
N VAL A 65 -1.95 -6.42 15.47
CA VAL A 65 -3.10 -5.51 15.31
C VAL A 65 -2.91 -4.54 14.15
N PRO A 66 -1.86 -3.70 14.10
CA PRO A 66 -1.61 -2.84 12.94
C PRO A 66 -1.21 -3.63 11.69
N LEU A 67 -0.59 -4.80 11.82
CA LEU A 67 -0.23 -5.64 10.67
C LEU A 67 -1.48 -6.18 9.95
N VAL A 68 -2.43 -6.76 10.68
CA VAL A 68 -3.68 -7.27 10.11
C VAL A 68 -4.48 -6.15 9.47
N ALA A 69 -4.49 -4.96 10.08
CA ALA A 69 -5.08 -3.77 9.47
C ALA A 69 -4.38 -3.40 8.14
N LEU A 70 -3.04 -3.39 8.11
CA LEU A 70 -2.27 -3.17 6.89
C LEU A 70 -2.62 -4.19 5.79
N GLN A 71 -2.68 -5.48 6.14
CA GLN A 71 -3.00 -6.55 5.19
C GLN A 71 -4.40 -6.43 4.62
N ALA A 72 -5.39 -6.13 5.46
CA ALA A 72 -6.78 -5.92 5.05
C ALA A 72 -6.90 -4.74 4.07
N VAL A 73 -6.26 -3.61 4.39
CA VAL A 73 -6.24 -2.43 3.51
C VAL A 73 -5.45 -2.70 2.23
N THR A 74 -4.38 -3.49 2.29
CA THR A 74 -3.59 -3.90 1.11
C THR A 74 -4.42 -4.73 0.14
N ALA A 75 -5.09 -5.77 0.64
CA ALA A 75 -5.95 -6.64 -0.16
C ALA A 75 -7.10 -5.82 -0.79
N ALA A 76 -7.82 -5.03 0.00
CA ALA A 76 -8.92 -4.20 -0.50
C ALA A 76 -8.42 -3.11 -1.48
N GLY A 77 -7.29 -2.48 -1.16
CA GLY A 77 -6.68 -1.41 -1.95
C GLY A 77 -6.26 -1.88 -3.33
N TRP A 78 -5.70 -3.09 -3.46
CA TRP A 78 -5.30 -3.65 -4.75
C TRP A 78 -6.48 -3.92 -5.69
N PHE A 79 -7.56 -4.55 -5.19
CA PHE A 79 -8.77 -4.75 -6.00
C PHE A 79 -9.41 -3.42 -6.40
N ARG A 80 -9.37 -2.44 -5.51
CA ARG A 80 -9.83 -1.08 -5.82
C ARG A 80 -8.97 -0.45 -6.92
N LEU A 81 -7.64 -0.62 -6.87
CA LEU A 81 -6.68 -0.15 -7.87
C LEU A 81 -6.95 -0.70 -9.26
N ASN A 82 -7.41 -1.94 -9.33
CA ASN A 82 -7.78 -2.62 -10.56
C ASN A 82 -9.25 -2.37 -10.98
N GLY A 83 -9.97 -1.43 -10.36
CA GLY A 83 -11.36 -1.13 -10.74
C GLY A 83 -12.36 -2.25 -10.45
N MET A 84 -11.96 -3.29 -9.72
CA MET A 84 -12.78 -4.47 -9.44
C MET A 84 -13.64 -4.31 -8.18
N TRP A 85 -14.02 -3.08 -7.80
CA TRP A 85 -14.76 -2.86 -6.55
C TRP A 85 -16.29 -3.05 -6.74
N PRO A 86 -17.00 -3.81 -5.88
CA PRO A 86 -16.52 -4.60 -4.74
C PRO A 86 -16.37 -6.10 -5.06
N ALA A 87 -15.15 -6.55 -5.39
CA ALA A 87 -14.79 -7.97 -5.55
C ALA A 87 -14.67 -8.67 -4.19
N ARG A 88 -15.79 -8.79 -3.47
CA ARG A 88 -15.85 -9.28 -2.08
C ARG A 88 -15.11 -10.61 -1.87
N GLN A 89 -15.30 -11.56 -2.77
CA GLN A 89 -14.67 -12.89 -2.68
C GLN A 89 -13.16 -12.82 -2.90
N GLY A 90 -12.70 -12.05 -3.89
CA GLY A 90 -11.28 -11.86 -4.16
C GLY A 90 -10.57 -11.15 -3.00
N ILE A 91 -11.18 -10.11 -2.44
CA ILE A 91 -10.66 -9.38 -1.28
C ILE A 91 -10.58 -10.31 -0.07
N ALA A 92 -11.64 -11.07 0.22
CA ALA A 92 -11.66 -12.03 1.31
C ALA A 92 -10.58 -13.11 1.13
N LEU A 93 -10.41 -13.62 -0.09
CA LEU A 93 -9.39 -14.61 -0.41
C LEU A 93 -7.98 -14.04 -0.24
N GLY A 94 -7.70 -12.83 -0.73
CA GLY A 94 -6.41 -12.18 -0.56
C GLY A 94 -6.07 -11.90 0.90
N PHE A 95 -7.06 -11.46 1.69
CA PHE A 95 -6.87 -11.23 3.12
C PHE A 95 -6.70 -12.54 3.91
N ALA A 96 -7.46 -13.58 3.58
CA ALA A 96 -7.29 -14.90 4.18
C ALA A 96 -5.90 -15.49 3.91
N ALA A 97 -5.28 -15.18 2.77
CA ALA A 97 -3.89 -15.53 2.48
C ALA A 97 -2.94 -14.98 3.55
N ALA A 98 -3.10 -13.70 3.88
CA ALA A 98 -2.25 -13.01 4.83
C ALA A 98 -2.45 -13.54 6.26
N LEU A 99 -3.70 -13.77 6.67
CA LEU A 99 -3.99 -14.39 7.97
C LEU A 99 -3.43 -15.81 8.08
N ALA A 100 -3.49 -16.59 7.00
CA ALA A 100 -2.90 -17.91 6.96
C ALA A 100 -1.37 -17.85 7.07
N ALA A 101 -0.74 -16.88 6.40
CA ALA A 101 0.70 -16.65 6.49
C ALA A 101 1.13 -16.24 7.91
N ASP A 102 0.38 -15.36 8.56
CA ASP A 102 0.65 -14.92 9.93
C ASP A 102 0.52 -16.09 10.92
N ALA A 103 -0.53 -16.91 10.79
CA ALA A 103 -0.68 -18.10 11.61
C ALA A 103 0.47 -19.09 11.39
N ALA A 104 0.88 -19.31 10.13
CA ALA A 104 2.00 -20.17 9.80
C ALA A 104 3.32 -19.62 10.35
N LEU A 105 3.54 -18.31 10.30
CA LEU A 105 4.69 -17.64 10.92
C LEU A 105 4.70 -17.89 12.43
N LEU A 106 3.59 -17.66 13.13
CA LEU A 106 3.52 -17.85 14.58
C LEU A 106 3.79 -19.31 15.01
N VAL A 107 3.30 -20.29 14.25
CA VAL A 107 3.51 -21.73 14.54
C VAL A 107 4.93 -22.18 14.19
N SER A 108 5.60 -21.50 13.26
CA SER A 108 6.95 -21.85 12.78
C SER A 108 8.06 -20.96 13.35
N ASP A 109 7.83 -20.36 14.52
CA ASP A 109 8.75 -19.43 15.17
C ASP A 109 9.24 -18.32 14.22
N ARG A 110 8.29 -17.72 13.51
CA ARG A 110 8.47 -16.60 12.56
C ARG A 110 9.39 -16.92 11.37
N SER A 111 9.48 -18.19 10.98
CA SER A 111 10.28 -18.60 9.81
C SER A 111 9.76 -17.99 8.50
N PRO A 112 10.59 -17.32 7.69
CA PRO A 112 10.19 -16.73 6.41
C PRO A 112 9.73 -17.77 5.38
N ALA A 113 10.07 -19.06 5.58
CA ALA A 113 9.58 -20.15 4.74
C ALA A 113 8.05 -20.26 4.77
N ALA A 114 7.40 -19.84 5.87
CA ALA A 114 5.95 -19.78 5.99
C ALA A 114 5.31 -18.82 4.98
N ILE A 115 5.96 -17.69 4.69
CA ILE A 115 5.51 -16.71 3.67
C ILE A 115 5.55 -17.38 2.30
N LEU A 116 6.68 -17.99 1.92
CA LEU A 116 6.84 -18.66 0.62
C LEU A 116 5.87 -19.83 0.45
N GLY A 117 5.73 -20.67 1.48
CA GLY A 117 4.80 -21.80 1.48
C GLY A 117 3.36 -21.33 1.29
N THR A 118 2.94 -20.29 2.01
CA THR A 118 1.59 -19.74 1.90
C THR A 118 1.34 -19.14 0.52
N LEU A 119 2.29 -18.40 -0.05
CA LEU A 119 2.18 -17.87 -1.42
C LEU A 119 2.00 -19.00 -2.44
N GLY A 120 2.80 -20.07 -2.34
CA GLY A 120 2.67 -21.23 -3.23
C GLY A 120 1.29 -21.87 -3.15
N VAL A 121 0.80 -22.12 -1.94
CA VAL A 121 -0.55 -22.67 -1.72
C VAL A 121 -1.63 -21.75 -2.28
N TRP A 122 -1.54 -20.44 -2.06
CA TRP A 122 -2.57 -19.49 -2.50
C TRP A 122 -2.58 -19.27 -4.01
N VAL A 123 -1.42 -19.34 -4.67
CA VAL A 123 -1.33 -19.33 -6.14
C VAL A 123 -2.03 -20.57 -6.71
N LEU A 124 -1.73 -21.77 -6.19
CA LEU A 124 -2.39 -23.00 -6.63
C LEU A 124 -3.90 -22.95 -6.39
N LEU A 125 -4.32 -22.48 -5.21
CA LEU A 125 -5.73 -22.30 -4.90
C LEU A 125 -6.41 -21.32 -5.88
N SER A 126 -5.78 -20.18 -6.15
CA SER A 126 -6.31 -19.18 -7.10
C SER A 126 -6.44 -19.76 -8.52
N LEU A 127 -5.46 -20.55 -8.97
CA LEU A 127 -5.53 -21.25 -10.26
C LEU A 127 -6.69 -22.25 -10.31
N VAL A 128 -6.85 -23.07 -9.27
CA VAL A 128 -7.96 -24.04 -9.18
C VAL A 128 -9.31 -23.34 -9.21
N LEU A 129 -9.46 -22.23 -8.48
CA LEU A 129 -10.70 -21.43 -8.50
C LEU A 129 -10.99 -20.88 -9.90
N GLN A 130 -9.98 -20.42 -10.64
CA GLN A 130 -10.17 -19.88 -11.98
C GLN A 130 -10.44 -20.96 -13.04
N LEU A 131 -9.87 -22.15 -12.89
CA LEU A 131 -10.21 -23.30 -13.75
C LEU A 131 -11.68 -23.75 -13.59
N ARG A 132 -12.28 -23.51 -12.42
CA ARG A 132 -13.70 -23.79 -12.16
C ARG A 132 -14.65 -22.64 -12.53
N SER A 133 -14.10 -21.48 -12.85
CA SER A 133 -14.88 -20.31 -13.24
C SER A 133 -15.44 -20.48 -14.66
N HIS A 134 -16.71 -20.13 -14.81
CA HIS A 134 -17.43 -20.12 -16.09
C HIS A 134 -17.37 -18.74 -16.78
N ALA A 135 -16.61 -17.80 -16.23
CA ALA A 135 -16.38 -16.49 -16.84
C ALA A 135 -15.55 -16.61 -18.13
N ASP A 136 -15.65 -15.58 -18.97
CA ASP A 136 -14.87 -15.50 -20.20
C ASP A 136 -13.36 -15.53 -19.92
N PRO A 137 -12.53 -16.03 -20.85
CA PRO A 137 -11.08 -16.15 -20.65
C PRO A 137 -10.39 -14.88 -20.16
N ASP A 138 -10.73 -13.73 -20.75
CA ASP A 138 -10.10 -12.44 -20.39
C ASP A 138 -10.47 -12.00 -18.97
N GLU A 139 -11.72 -12.20 -18.56
CA GLU A 139 -12.18 -11.91 -17.20
C GLU A 139 -11.50 -12.84 -16.18
N ARG A 140 -11.32 -14.13 -16.53
CA ARG A 140 -10.58 -15.08 -15.68
C ARG A 140 -9.12 -14.70 -15.53
N MET A 141 -8.45 -14.33 -16.62
CA MET A 141 -7.05 -13.89 -16.56
C MET A 141 -6.91 -12.62 -15.73
N TYR A 142 -7.79 -11.64 -15.92
CA TYR A 142 -7.77 -10.41 -15.15
C TYR A 142 -8.02 -10.66 -13.65
N GLY A 143 -9.04 -11.45 -13.33
CA GLY A 143 -9.35 -11.84 -11.96
C GLY A 143 -8.24 -12.66 -11.29
N LEU A 144 -7.55 -13.52 -12.06
CA LEU A 144 -6.43 -14.32 -11.56
C LEU A 144 -5.27 -13.42 -11.15
N MET A 145 -4.85 -12.53 -12.05
CA MET A 145 -3.73 -11.62 -11.80
C MET A 145 -4.03 -10.69 -10.62
N ALA A 146 -5.25 -10.14 -10.56
CA ALA A 146 -5.65 -9.28 -9.45
C ALA A 146 -5.65 -10.03 -8.11
N THR A 147 -6.17 -11.26 -8.07
CA THR A 147 -6.26 -12.06 -6.85
C THR A 147 -4.88 -12.51 -6.37
N VAL A 148 -4.03 -13.01 -7.26
CA VAL A 148 -2.67 -13.45 -6.93
C VAL A 148 -1.84 -12.27 -6.44
N ALA A 149 -1.90 -11.12 -7.11
CA ALA A 149 -1.15 -9.95 -6.68
C ALA A 149 -1.67 -9.37 -5.36
N ALA A 150 -2.99 -9.33 -5.13
CA ALA A 150 -3.56 -8.91 -3.85
C ALA A 150 -3.09 -9.82 -2.70
N ALA A 151 -3.18 -11.14 -2.90
CA ALA A 151 -2.71 -12.13 -1.93
C ALA A 151 -1.20 -11.98 -1.69
N ALA A 152 -0.41 -11.83 -2.75
CA ALA A 152 1.03 -11.66 -2.62
C ALA A 152 1.40 -10.41 -1.81
N LEU A 153 0.82 -9.25 -2.15
CA LEU A 153 1.09 -8.00 -1.46
C LEU A 153 0.66 -8.04 0.02
N ALA A 154 -0.48 -8.66 0.32
CA ALA A 154 -0.94 -8.82 1.70
C ALA A 154 -0.04 -9.79 2.48
N VAL A 155 0.36 -10.92 1.89
CA VAL A 155 1.22 -11.93 2.53
C VAL A 155 2.64 -11.41 2.78
N ILE A 156 3.25 -10.68 1.82
CA ILE A 156 4.61 -10.14 2.02
C ILE A 156 4.68 -9.08 3.12
N ALA A 157 3.56 -8.43 3.47
CA ALA A 157 3.50 -7.53 4.63
C ALA A 157 3.82 -8.29 5.94
N GLY A 158 3.58 -9.60 6.00
CA GLY A 158 4.03 -10.50 7.07
C GLY A 158 5.55 -10.52 7.27
N GLY A 159 6.34 -9.94 6.37
CA GLY A 159 7.75 -9.66 6.59
C GLY A 159 8.02 -8.83 7.84
N PHE A 160 7.10 -7.92 8.23
CA PHE A 160 7.21 -7.22 9.52
C PHE A 160 7.06 -8.17 10.72
N LEU A 161 6.21 -9.20 10.62
CA LEU A 161 6.08 -10.21 11.67
C LEU A 161 7.30 -11.13 11.74
N ALA A 162 7.93 -11.41 10.59
CA ALA A 162 9.14 -12.23 10.50
C ALA A 162 10.41 -11.50 10.97
N ALA A 163 10.43 -10.17 10.93
CA ALA A 163 11.58 -9.35 11.30
C ALA A 163 11.71 -9.17 12.83
N ASP A 164 12.91 -8.81 13.27
CA ASP A 164 13.16 -8.42 14.66
C ASP A 164 12.50 -7.08 14.98
N ALA A 165 12.08 -6.91 16.23
CA ALA A 165 11.29 -5.76 16.68
C ALA A 165 11.98 -4.42 16.39
N GLU A 166 13.30 -4.37 16.57
CA GLU A 166 14.11 -3.19 16.28
C GLU A 166 14.13 -2.85 14.78
N ALA A 167 14.25 -3.87 13.92
CA ALA A 167 14.23 -3.68 12.48
C ALA A 167 12.87 -3.15 12.01
N VAL A 168 11.77 -3.70 12.55
CA VAL A 168 10.40 -3.21 12.30
C VAL A 168 10.27 -1.75 12.73
N THR A 169 10.79 -1.41 13.90
CA THR A 169 10.74 -0.05 14.45
C THR A 169 11.46 0.94 13.54
N VAL A 170 12.72 0.67 13.21
CA VAL A 170 13.54 1.55 12.34
C VAL A 170 12.94 1.64 10.94
N GLY A 171 12.59 0.50 10.34
CA GLY A 171 12.03 0.43 8.99
C GLY A 171 10.69 1.16 8.87
N ALA A 172 9.76 0.93 9.80
CA ALA A 172 8.43 1.53 9.73
C ALA A 172 8.45 3.05 10.00
N ILE A 173 9.32 3.52 10.90
CA ILE A 173 9.57 4.97 11.10
C ILE A 173 10.17 5.59 9.83
N ALA A 174 11.16 4.93 9.21
CA ALA A 174 11.77 5.42 7.99
C ALA A 174 10.76 5.53 6.83
N VAL A 175 9.87 4.53 6.67
CA VAL A 175 8.78 4.58 5.69
C VAL A 175 7.82 5.73 6.00
N ALA A 176 7.43 5.91 7.26
CA ALA A 176 6.55 7.00 7.68
C ALA A 176 7.12 8.38 7.32
N VAL A 177 8.42 8.59 7.57
CA VAL A 177 9.10 9.84 7.19
C VAL A 177 9.23 9.97 5.67
N ALA A 178 9.58 8.88 4.98
CA ALA A 178 9.75 8.88 3.52
C ALA A 178 8.47 9.32 2.80
N VAL A 179 7.32 8.75 3.14
CA VAL A 179 6.05 9.05 2.47
C VAL A 179 5.57 10.47 2.73
N VAL A 180 5.79 11.01 3.94
CA VAL A 180 5.47 12.41 4.27
C VAL A 180 6.38 13.36 3.49
N ALA A 181 7.68 13.09 3.45
CA ALA A 181 8.65 13.88 2.68
C ALA A 181 8.33 13.84 1.18
N ARG A 182 7.91 12.69 0.65
CA ARG A 182 7.52 12.53 -0.75
C ARG A 182 6.24 13.30 -1.11
N ALA A 183 5.36 13.54 -0.14
CA ALA A 183 4.11 14.29 -0.33
C ALA A 183 4.28 15.82 -0.30
N LEU A 184 5.49 16.34 -0.02
CA LEU A 184 5.77 17.77 -0.04
C LEU A 184 5.67 18.35 -1.48
N PRO A 185 5.27 19.62 -1.64
CA PRO A 185 5.12 20.27 -2.94
C PRO A 185 6.48 20.62 -3.56
N LEU A 186 7.23 19.60 -3.97
CA LEU A 186 8.55 19.69 -4.60
C LEU A 186 8.50 19.08 -6.01
N PRO A 187 9.42 19.48 -6.91
CA PRO A 187 9.61 18.77 -8.17
C PRO A 187 9.91 17.28 -7.94
N THR A 188 9.40 16.40 -8.80
CA THR A 188 9.48 14.94 -8.62
C THR A 188 10.90 14.44 -8.28
N PRO A 189 11.97 14.82 -9.01
CA PRO A 189 13.32 14.36 -8.67
C PRO A 189 13.78 14.83 -7.29
N ALA A 190 13.49 16.08 -6.93
CA ALA A 190 13.83 16.65 -5.63
C ALA A 190 13.07 15.95 -4.49
N SER A 191 11.79 15.68 -4.68
CA SER A 191 10.98 14.98 -3.66
C SER A 191 11.46 13.55 -3.40
N VAL A 192 11.96 12.83 -4.42
CA VAL A 192 12.54 11.50 -4.28
C VAL A 192 13.84 11.58 -3.48
N ALA A 193 14.73 12.51 -3.84
CA ALA A 193 15.99 12.71 -3.11
C ALA A 193 15.75 13.08 -1.65
N VAL A 194 14.85 14.04 -1.38
CA VAL A 194 14.49 14.45 -0.01
C VAL A 194 13.86 13.31 0.77
N SER A 195 12.99 12.50 0.14
CA SER A 195 12.39 11.33 0.78
C SER A 195 13.43 10.29 1.20
N LEU A 196 14.41 9.98 0.35
CA LEU A 196 15.46 9.02 0.66
C LEU A 196 16.39 9.53 1.76
N LEU A 197 16.81 10.80 1.68
CA LEU A 197 17.65 11.43 2.71
C LEU A 197 16.94 11.52 4.06
N ALA A 198 15.65 11.91 4.07
CA ALA A 198 14.85 12.00 5.29
C ALA A 198 14.66 10.62 5.92
N ALA A 199 14.44 9.58 5.12
CA ALA A 199 14.32 8.21 5.60
C ALA A 199 15.63 7.64 6.14
N ALA A 200 16.77 7.94 5.50
CA ALA A 200 18.08 7.58 6.02
C ALA A 200 18.34 8.29 7.37
N GLY A 201 18.01 9.58 7.48
CA GLY A 201 18.11 10.34 8.73
C GLY A 201 17.20 9.80 9.83
N ALA A 202 15.96 9.45 9.49
CA ALA A 202 15.02 8.79 10.41
C ALA A 202 15.54 7.42 10.86
N GLY A 203 16.15 6.68 9.93
CA GLY A 203 16.81 5.41 10.20
C GLY A 203 17.98 5.54 11.18
N ILE A 204 18.80 6.59 11.06
CA ILE A 204 19.87 6.90 12.03
C ILE A 204 19.27 7.25 13.40
N ALA A 205 18.25 8.10 13.44
CA ALA A 205 17.65 8.56 14.68
C ALA A 205 16.97 7.41 15.46
N ALA A 206 16.19 6.57 14.77
CA ALA A 206 15.60 5.38 15.35
C ALA A 206 16.67 4.33 15.68
N GLY A 207 17.64 4.15 14.78
CA GLY A 207 18.76 3.22 14.93
C GLY A 207 19.59 3.49 16.18
N ALA A 208 19.81 4.76 16.54
CA ALA A 208 20.55 5.16 17.73
C ALA A 208 19.87 4.75 19.06
N ALA A 209 18.57 4.45 19.04
CA ALA A 209 17.83 3.93 20.18
C ALA A 209 17.68 2.40 20.18
N THR A 210 18.39 1.72 19.27
CA THR A 210 18.36 0.26 19.04
C THR A 210 19.79 -0.26 18.82
N ASP A 211 19.97 -1.57 18.63
CA ASP A 211 21.29 -2.15 18.38
C ASP A 211 21.85 -1.82 16.98
N PHE A 212 21.01 -1.32 16.06
CA PHE A 212 21.44 -0.94 14.72
C PHE A 212 22.41 0.26 14.69
N GLY A 213 22.31 1.20 15.64
CA GLY A 213 23.11 2.43 15.63
C GLY A 213 23.07 3.16 14.28
N ALA A 214 24.25 3.49 13.73
CA ALA A 214 24.38 4.18 12.44
C ALA A 214 23.96 3.31 11.23
N SER A 215 23.97 1.97 11.34
CA SER A 215 23.54 1.07 10.27
C SER A 215 22.05 1.21 9.94
N GLY A 216 21.26 1.78 10.86
CA GLY A 216 19.87 2.15 10.64
C GLY A 216 19.67 3.08 9.43
N ALA A 217 20.70 3.82 9.00
CA ALA A 217 20.67 4.60 7.77
C ALA A 217 20.40 3.75 6.52
N LEU A 218 21.08 2.60 6.41
CA LEU A 218 20.97 1.69 5.27
C LEU A 218 19.62 0.98 5.28
N LEU A 219 19.16 0.54 6.46
CA LEU A 219 17.83 -0.04 6.64
C LEU A 219 16.74 0.96 6.25
N GLY A 220 16.84 2.21 6.73
CA GLY A 220 15.88 3.26 6.42
C GLY A 220 15.86 3.66 4.95
N ALA A 221 17.02 3.78 4.32
CA ALA A 221 17.13 4.06 2.89
C ALA A 221 16.55 2.91 2.04
N GLY A 222 16.87 1.66 2.37
CA GLY A 222 16.34 0.48 1.68
C GLY A 222 14.82 0.38 1.79
N ALA A 223 14.28 0.56 3.00
CA ALA A 223 12.83 0.57 3.23
C ALA A 223 12.15 1.70 2.43
N ALA A 224 12.76 2.89 2.36
CA ALA A 224 12.23 4.02 1.61
C ALA A 224 12.20 3.79 0.11
N VAL A 225 13.23 3.16 -0.48
CA VAL A 225 13.22 2.80 -1.91
C VAL A 225 12.00 1.93 -2.22
N CYS A 226 11.77 0.88 -1.43
CA CYS A 226 10.60 0.01 -1.58
C CYS A 226 9.28 0.75 -1.37
N ALA A 227 9.20 1.62 -0.37
CA ALA A 227 8.02 2.42 -0.11
C ALA A 227 7.69 3.37 -1.28
N LEU A 228 8.70 3.98 -1.90
CA LEU A 228 8.54 4.83 -3.08
C LEU A 228 8.09 4.04 -4.31
N ILE A 229 8.55 2.79 -4.47
CA ILE A 229 8.04 1.87 -5.50
C ILE A 229 6.56 1.57 -5.25
N GLY A 230 6.18 1.23 -4.01
CA GLY A 230 4.79 1.01 -3.63
C GLY A 230 3.90 2.23 -3.88
N LEU A 231 4.38 3.43 -3.55
CA LEU A 231 3.70 4.69 -3.82
C LEU A 231 3.55 4.93 -5.34
N ARG A 232 4.58 4.58 -6.12
CA ARG A 232 4.53 4.72 -7.58
C ARG A 232 3.49 3.81 -8.21
N VAL A 233 3.35 2.58 -7.70
CA VAL A 233 2.28 1.66 -8.11
C VAL A 233 0.91 2.24 -7.73
N ALA A 234 0.77 2.77 -6.50
CA ALA A 234 -0.47 3.42 -6.06
C ALA A 234 -0.85 4.67 -6.86
N ALA A 235 0.13 5.34 -7.48
CA ALA A 235 -0.08 6.55 -8.26
C ALA A 235 -0.67 6.30 -9.66
N TYR A 236 -0.76 5.05 -10.12
CA TYR A 236 -1.29 4.72 -11.44
C TYR A 236 -2.80 4.98 -11.53
N ASP A 237 -3.21 5.90 -12.43
CA ASP A 237 -4.57 6.44 -12.46
C ASP A 237 -5.57 5.57 -13.24
N TYR A 238 -6.49 5.01 -12.45
CA TYR A 238 -7.75 4.41 -12.86
C TYR A 238 -8.87 5.30 -12.27
N PRO A 239 -9.95 5.63 -13.01
CA PRO A 239 -10.73 6.89 -13.00
C PRO A 239 -11.27 7.52 -11.69
N SER A 240 -10.94 7.02 -10.50
CA SER A 240 -11.47 7.48 -9.21
C SER A 240 -10.38 7.77 -8.17
N ARG A 241 -10.40 8.98 -7.60
CA ARG A 241 -9.55 9.41 -6.47
C ARG A 241 -9.53 8.46 -5.26
N PHE A 242 -10.62 7.76 -4.97
CA PHE A 242 -10.71 6.86 -3.81
C PHE A 242 -9.91 5.57 -3.98
N VAL A 243 -9.59 5.24 -5.23
CA VAL A 243 -8.81 4.07 -5.60
C VAL A 243 -7.35 4.27 -5.15
N HIS A 244 -6.77 5.41 -5.54
CA HIS A 244 -5.45 5.87 -5.12
C HIS A 244 -5.30 6.02 -3.62
N PHE A 245 -6.35 6.49 -2.97
CA PHE A 245 -6.32 6.71 -1.54
C PHE A 245 -6.00 5.42 -0.79
N THR A 246 -6.78 4.36 -1.04
CA THR A 246 -6.66 3.10 -0.29
C THR A 246 -5.34 2.39 -0.60
N ALA A 247 -4.96 2.31 -1.88
CA ALA A 247 -3.70 1.72 -2.31
C ALA A 247 -2.49 2.55 -1.82
N GLY A 248 -2.61 3.88 -1.82
CA GLY A 248 -1.59 4.80 -1.34
C GLY A 248 -1.31 4.70 0.15
N VAL A 249 -2.32 4.33 0.96
CA VAL A 249 -2.12 4.08 2.40
C VAL A 249 -1.25 2.84 2.63
N ALA A 250 -1.52 1.74 1.92
CA ALA A 250 -1.01 0.43 2.29
C ALA A 250 0.21 -0.05 1.50
N LEU A 251 0.26 0.21 0.18
CA LEU A 251 1.33 -0.30 -0.69
C LEU A 251 2.74 0.14 -0.28
N PRO A 252 3.00 1.36 0.22
CA PRO A 252 4.35 1.73 0.65
C PRO A 252 4.89 0.84 1.77
N LEU A 253 4.06 0.53 2.79
CA LEU A 253 4.46 -0.33 3.90
C LEU A 253 4.57 -1.79 3.47
N ALA A 254 3.59 -2.30 2.71
CA ALA A 254 3.61 -3.67 2.22
C ALA A 254 4.84 -3.96 1.34
N ALA A 255 5.23 -3.01 0.47
CA ALA A 255 6.41 -3.13 -0.36
C ALA A 255 7.72 -3.09 0.45
N ALA A 256 7.76 -2.37 1.57
CA ALA A 256 8.95 -2.25 2.41
C ALA A 256 9.20 -3.48 3.31
N ALA A 257 8.15 -4.20 3.70
CA ALA A 257 8.24 -5.31 4.67
C ALA A 257 9.33 -6.36 4.36
N PRO A 258 9.53 -6.84 3.11
CA PRO A 258 10.58 -7.81 2.81
C PRO A 258 11.98 -7.25 3.02
N VAL A 259 12.21 -5.98 2.66
CA VAL A 259 13.51 -5.33 2.82
C VAL A 259 13.80 -5.06 4.29
N VAL A 260 12.79 -4.72 5.09
CA VAL A 260 12.95 -4.57 6.53
C VAL A 260 13.39 -5.88 7.18
N TYR A 261 12.81 -7.01 6.77
CA TYR A 261 13.26 -8.33 7.21
C TYR A 261 14.69 -8.65 6.75
N VAL A 262 14.98 -8.54 5.45
CA VAL A 262 16.28 -8.94 4.89
C VAL A 262 17.42 -8.06 5.41
N LEU A 263 17.27 -6.73 5.35
CA LEU A 263 18.30 -5.81 5.84
C LEU A 263 18.42 -5.83 7.35
N GLY A 264 17.30 -5.96 8.08
CA GLY A 264 17.33 -6.12 9.53
C GLY A 264 18.18 -7.30 9.95
N ARG A 265 18.02 -8.45 9.28
CA ARG A 265 18.84 -9.65 9.54
C ARG A 265 20.28 -9.55 9.08
N ALA A 266 20.58 -8.72 8.08
CA ALA A 266 21.93 -8.58 7.54
C ALA A 266 22.79 -7.55 8.29
N LEU A 267 22.15 -6.62 9.00
CA LEU A 267 22.80 -5.52 9.71
C LEU A 267 22.84 -5.71 11.23
N ALA A 268 22.05 -6.64 11.77
CA ALA A 268 22.05 -7.04 13.18
C ALA A 268 23.28 -7.88 13.55
#